data_AF-A0A1M5TUX2-F1
#
_entry.id   AF-A0A1M5TUX2-F1
#
_cell.length_a   1.000
_cell.length_b   1.000
_cell.length_c   1.000
_cell.angle_alpha   90.00
_cell.angle_beta   90.00
_cell.angle_gamma   90.00
#
_symmetry.space_group_name_H-M   'P 1'
#
loop_
_entity.id
_entity.type
_entity.pdbx_description
1 polymer ?
#
loop_
_entity_poly.entity_id
_entity_poly.type
_entity_poly.pdbx_seq_one_letter_code
_entity_poly.pdbx_strand_id
1 'polypeptide(L)' 'MSETLIEIRCINCNKLLGKVPDDETFKIELKCRNCKTIHMYKIEAREAQGEQN' A
#
# COMPACT_ATOMS: atom_id res chain seq x y z
N MET A 1 -1.73 13.87 -16.38
CA MET A 1 -2.37 12.68 -15.80
C MET A 1 -2.12 12.74 -14.31
N SER A 2 -3.17 12.72 -13.48
CA SER A 2 -3.01 12.68 -12.03
C SER A 2 -2.80 11.22 -11.65
N GLU A 3 -1.54 10.80 -11.52
CA GLU A 3 -1.20 9.47 -10.99
C GLU A 3 -1.85 9.34 -9.61
N THR A 4 -2.79 8.41 -9.47
CA THR A 4 -3.39 8.12 -8.16
C THR A 4 -2.38 7.24 -7.41
N LEU A 5 -2.13 7.56 -6.14
CA LEU A 5 -1.14 6.86 -5.33
C LEU A 5 -1.81 6.32 -4.07
N ILE A 6 -1.59 5.02 -3.78
CA ILE A 6 -2.01 4.40 -2.54
C ILE A 6 -0.96 4.71 -1.46
N GLU A 7 -1.42 5.28 -0.35
CA GLU A 7 -0.58 5.48 0.82
C GLU A 7 -0.45 4.18 1.63
N ILE A 8 0.77 3.66 1.74
CA ILE A 8 1.03 2.50 2.60
C ILE A 8 1.37 3.00 4.00
N ARG A 9 0.55 2.63 4.98
CA ARG A 9 0.70 3.02 6.38
C ARG A 9 0.97 1.80 7.25
N CYS A 10 1.78 1.98 8.28
CA CYS A 10 2.04 0.93 9.26
C CYS A 10 0.76 0.55 10.00
N ILE A 11 0.38 -0.73 9.98
CA ILE A 11 -0.82 -1.23 10.68
C ILE A 11 -0.79 -0.97 12.19
N ASN A 12 0.40 -0.90 12.82
CA ASN A 12 0.53 -0.72 14.26
C ASN A 12 0.55 0.76 14.71
N CYS A 13 1.30 1.61 14.00
CA CYS A 13 1.49 3.02 14.40
C CYS A 13 0.93 4.04 13.41
N ASN A 14 0.21 3.60 12.38
CA ASN A 14 -0.41 4.41 11.32
C ASN A 14 0.53 5.40 10.60
N LYS A 15 1.85 5.23 10.77
CA LYS A 15 2.86 6.09 10.18
C LYS A 15 3.01 5.75 8.70
N LEU A 16 3.09 6.77 7.86
CA LEU A 16 3.34 6.62 6.42
C LEU A 16 4.67 5.89 6.20
N LEU A 17 4.62 4.80 5.45
CA LEU A 17 5.77 3.99 5.06
C LEU A 17 6.21 4.30 3.63
N GLY A 18 5.27 4.59 2.75
CA GLY A 18 5.52 4.91 1.36
C GLY A 18 4.25 5.21 0.58
N LYS A 19 4.40 5.54 -0.69
CA LYS A 19 3.33 5.71 -1.66
C LYS A 19 3.65 4.86 -2.88
N VAL A 20 2.64 4.22 -3.44
CA VAL A 20 2.79 3.35 -4.61
C VAL A 20 1.69 3.64 -5.62
N PRO A 21 1.94 3.44 -6.92
CA PRO A 21 0.89 3.55 -7.94
C PRO A 21 -0.25 2.56 -7.67
N ASP A 22 -1.48 2.96 -7.99
CA ASP A 22 -2.66 2.10 -7.86
C ASP A 22 -2.95 1.27 -9.12
N ASP A 23 -2.11 1.33 -10.15
CA ASP A 23 -2.29 0.58 -11.40
C ASP A 23 -1.72 -0.85 -11.37
N GLU A 24 -0.98 -1.23 -10.33
CA GLU A 24 -0.31 -2.54 -10.26
C GLU A 24 -0.70 -3.35 -9.02
N THR A 25 -0.89 -4.66 -9.22
CA THR A 25 -1.10 -5.62 -8.11
C THR A 25 0.22 -6.27 -7.73
N PHE A 26 0.69 -6.02 -6.52
CA PHE A 26 1.94 -6.61 -6.04
C PHE A 26 1.94 -6.77 -4.51
N LYS A 27 2.89 -7.57 -4.03
CA LYS A 27 3.18 -7.71 -2.59
C LYS A 27 4.47 -6.99 -2.28
N ILE A 28 4.47 -6.21 -1.21
CA ILE A 28 5.65 -5.50 -0.74
C ILE A 28 5.87 -5.73 0.74
N GLU A 29 7.12 -6.02 1.10
CA GLU A 29 7.56 -6.10 2.49
C GLU A 29 8.12 -4.73 2.91
N LEU A 30 7.57 -4.14 3.97
CA LEU A 30 8.02 -2.85 4.49
C LEU A 30 8.26 -2.92 5.99
N LYS A 31 9.45 -2.45 6.39
CA LYS A 31 9.81 -2.27 7.80
C LYS A 31 9.40 -0.88 8.29
N CYS A 32 8.58 -0.82 9.33
CA CYS A 32 8.27 0.44 9.99
C CYS A 32 9.48 0.93 10.79
N ARG A 33 9.99 2.14 10.53
CA ARG A 33 11.10 2.72 11.32
C ARG A 33 10.70 3.05 12.76
N ASN A 34 9.43 3.32 13.01
CA ASN A 34 8.92 3.66 14.34
C ASN A 34 8.67 2.41 15.19
N CYS A 35 7.84 1.51 14.68
CA CYS A 35 7.47 0.28 15.37
C CYS A 35 8.56 -0.83 15.27
N LYS A 36 9.55 -0.67 14.38
CA LYS A 36 10.60 -1.65 14.02
C LYS A 36 10.08 -3.00 13.50
N THR A 37 8.77 -3.18 13.41
CA THR A 37 8.07 -4.34 12.86
C THR A 37 8.11 -4.34 11.33
N ILE A 38 8.26 -5.53 10.76
CA ILE A 38 8.17 -5.80 9.32
C ILE A 38 6.75 -6.26 9.02
N HIS A 39 6.13 -5.66 8.01
CA HIS A 39 4.78 -5.99 7.57
C HIS A 39 4.78 -6.30 6.08
N MET A 40 3.93 -7.23 5.68
CA MET A 40 3.67 -7.55 4.28
C MET A 40 2.36 -6.91 3.86
N TYR A 41 2.40 -6.10 2.81
CA TYR A 41 1.23 -5.45 2.22
C TYR A 41 0.94 -6.08 0.88
N LYS A 42 -0.33 -6.43 0.65
CA LYS A 42 -0.84 -6.78 -0.67
C LYS A 42 -1.55 -5.55 -1.20
N ILE A 43 -1.01 -4.98 -2.27
CA ILE A 43 -1.61 -3.87 -2.99
C ILE A 43 -2.30 -4.47 -4.20
N GLU A 44 -3.57 -4.11 -4.39
CA GLU A 44 -4.37 -4.54 -5.53
C GLU A 44 -4.57 -3.33 -6.43
N ALA A 45 -4.37 -3.55 -7.73
CA ALA A 45 -4.60 -2.52 -8.73
C ALA A 45 -6.06 -2.06 -8.64
N ARG A 46 -6.33 -0.78 -8.88
CA ARG A 46 -7.68 -0.22 -8.84
C ARG A 46 -8.63 -0.93 -9.81
N GLU A 47 -8.13 -1.36 -10.97
CA GLU A 47 -8.89 -2.19 -11.92
C GLU A 47 -9.27 -3.55 -11.32
N ALA A 48 -8.44 -4.12 -10.45
CA ALA A 48 -8.73 -5.35 -9.70
C ALA A 48 -9.65 -5.10 -8.48
N GLN A 49 -9.78 -3.86 -8.02
CA GLN A 49 -10.69 -3.45 -6.94
C GLN A 49 -12.12 -3.17 -7.44
N GLY A 50 -12.43 -3.42 -8.71
CA GLY A 50 -13.74 -3.16 -9.31
C GLY A 50 -14.18 -4.13 -10.41
N GLU A 51 -14.84 -5.23 -10.02
CA GLU A 51 -16.05 -5.70 -10.68
C GLU A 51 -17.09 -6.09 -9.60
N GLN A 52 -17.61 -5.08 -8.90
CA GLN A 52 -18.85 -5.18 -8.12
C GLN A 52 -19.56 -3.82 -8.14
N ASN A 53 -20.14 -3.45 -9.29
CA ASN A 53 -21.38 -2.68 -9.32
C ASN A 53 -22.10 -2.85 -10.66
#